data_AF-M5BV43-F1
#
_entry.id   AF-M5BV43-F1
#
_cell.length_a   1.000
_cell.length_b   1.000
_cell.length_c   1.000
_cell.angle_alpha   90.00
_cell.angle_beta   90.00
_cell.angle_gamma   90.00
#
_symmetry.space_group_name_H-M   'P 1'
#
loop_
_entity.id
_entity.type
_entity.pdbx_description
1 polymer ?
#
loop_
_entity_poly.entity_id
_entity_poly.type
_entity_poly.pdbx_seq_one_letter_code
_entity_poly.pdbx_strand_id
1 'polypeptide(L)'
;MKPKKPNSAKRKFARVKLTNGKTTLAYIQGEGHNLQEHSVVLLRGGRTQDLPGVRYKIVRGALDFGGVPNRRVSRSKYGAKKPKS
;
A
#
# COMPACT_ATOMS: atom_id res chain seq x y z
N MET A 1 -11.58 4.13 -3.12
CA MET A 1 -12.56 3.23 -3.76
C MET A 1 -13.43 2.62 -2.66
N LYS A 2 -14.75 2.56 -2.84
CA LYS A 2 -15.65 1.93 -1.87
C LYS A 2 -15.50 0.39 -1.97
N PRO A 3 -15.42 -0.32 -0.83
CA PRO A 3 -15.35 -1.78 -0.82
C PRO A 3 -16.69 -2.42 -1.22
N LYS A 4 -16.65 -3.72 -1.52
CA LYS A 4 -17.86 -4.54 -1.68
C LYS A 4 -18.64 -4.58 -0.35
N LYS A 5 -19.98 -4.46 -0.41
CA LYS A 5 -20.86 -4.76 0.73
C LYS A 5 -20.51 -6.16 1.26
N PRO A 6 -20.46 -6.43 2.58
CA PRO A 6 -21.01 -5.68 3.71
C PRO A 6 -20.09 -4.59 4.28
N ASN A 7 -18.84 -4.53 3.84
CA ASN A 7 -17.84 -3.65 4.43
C ASN A 7 -18.06 -2.19 3.99
N SER A 8 -17.73 -1.25 4.87
CA SER A 8 -17.75 0.19 4.59
C SER A 8 -16.43 0.82 5.01
N ALA A 9 -15.77 1.53 4.10
CA ALA A 9 -14.56 2.31 4.35
C ALA A 9 -14.18 3.13 3.11
N LYS A 10 -13.39 4.19 3.28
CA LYS A 10 -12.67 4.84 2.18
C LYS A 10 -11.31 4.16 2.02
N ARG A 11 -11.24 3.11 1.19
CA ARG A 11 -9.98 2.42 0.92
C ARG A 11 -9.09 3.27 -0.01
N LYS A 12 -7.83 3.44 0.41
CA LYS A 12 -6.77 4.14 -0.34
C LYS A 12 -6.11 3.17 -1.32
N PHE A 13 -5.98 3.57 -2.58
CA PHE A 13 -5.42 2.77 -3.66
C PHE A 13 -4.69 3.68 -4.63
N ALA A 14 -3.77 3.12 -5.41
CA ALA A 14 -3.02 3.83 -6.43
C ALA A 14 -3.10 3.08 -7.76
N ARG A 15 -3.12 3.82 -8.87
CA ARG A 15 -2.82 3.28 -10.20
C ARG A 15 -1.31 3.33 -10.36
N VAL A 16 -0.71 2.19 -10.69
CA VAL A 16 0.74 2.06 -10.87
C VAL A 16 1.00 1.55 -12.28
N LYS A 17 1.93 2.19 -12.98
CA LYS A 17 2.49 1.70 -14.24
C LYS A 17 3.69 0.83 -13.90
N LEU A 18 3.61 -0.45 -14.24
CA LEU A 18 4.71 -1.39 -14.07
C LEU A 18 5.81 -1.11 -15.10
N THR A 19 7.02 -1.58 -14.81
CA THR A 19 8.16 -1.54 -15.74
C THR A 19 7.87 -2.31 -17.04
N ASN A 20 6.99 -3.31 -16.99
CA ASN A 20 6.52 -4.05 -18.16
C ASN A 20 5.45 -3.32 -18.99
N GLY A 21 5.19 -2.03 -18.72
CA GLY A 21 4.24 -1.20 -19.46
C GLY A 21 2.76 -1.38 -19.06
N LYS A 22 2.42 -2.43 -18.30
CA LYS A 22 1.03 -2.65 -17.86
C LYS A 22 0.66 -1.72 -16.71
N THR A 23 -0.55 -1.18 -16.77
CA THR A 23 -1.11 -0.39 -15.66
C THR A 23 -1.91 -1.31 -14.75
N THR A 24 -1.75 -1.17 -13.44
CA THR A 24 -2.45 -2.00 -12.47
C THR A 24 -2.86 -1.21 -11.24
N LEU A 25 -3.95 -1.64 -10.59
CA LEU A 25 -4.42 -1.08 -9.34
C LEU A 25 -3.75 -1.79 -8.15
N ALA A 26 -3.20 -0.98 -7.25
CA ALA A 26 -2.51 -1.47 -6.07
C ALA A 26 -3.06 -0.84 -4.80
N TYR A 27 -3.14 -1.65 -3.74
CA TYR A 27 -3.62 -1.22 -2.44
C TYR A 27 -2.50 -0.58 -1.62
N ILE A 28 -2.78 0.59 -1.03
CA ILE A 28 -1.87 1.28 -0.10
C ILE A 28 -2.13 0.72 1.30
N GLN A 29 -1.15 0.02 1.86
CA GLN A 29 -1.28 -0.62 3.18
C GLN A 29 -0.93 0.35 4.31
N GLY A 30 -1.68 0.25 5.41
CA GLY A 30 -1.41 1.00 6.65
C GLY A 30 -2.17 2.32 6.74
N GLU A 31 -1.88 3.06 7.81
CA GLU A 31 -2.47 4.36 8.10
C GLU A 31 -1.57 5.47 7.53
N GLY A 32 -2.19 6.44 6.86
CA GLY A 32 -1.46 7.51 6.16
C GLY A 32 -0.60 7.01 4.98
N HIS A 33 -0.26 7.90 4.05
CA HIS A 33 0.79 7.67 3.06
C HIS A 33 1.36 9.00 2.61
N ASN A 34 2.60 8.97 2.12
CA ASN A 34 3.32 10.10 1.56
C ASN A 34 3.43 10.04 0.02
N LEU A 35 2.77 9.06 -0.64
CA LEU A 35 2.87 8.89 -2.08
C LEU A 35 2.23 10.05 -2.84
N GLN A 36 2.93 10.50 -3.86
CA GLN A 36 2.49 11.54 -4.79
C GLN A 36 2.47 10.97 -6.22
N GLU A 37 2.09 11.78 -7.19
CA GLU A 37 2.23 11.42 -8.59
C GLU A 37 3.71 11.19 -8.94
N HIS A 38 3.98 10.24 -9.83
CA HIS A 38 5.34 9.83 -10.26
C HIS A 38 6.26 9.22 -9.19
N SER A 39 5.81 9.01 -7.95
CA SER A 39 6.61 8.29 -6.95
C SER A 39 6.86 6.84 -7.40
N VAL A 40 8.09 6.35 -7.23
CA VAL A 40 8.47 4.98 -7.58
C VAL A 40 8.16 4.06 -6.41
N VAL A 41 7.43 2.98 -6.67
CA VAL A 41 6.93 2.07 -5.63
C VAL A 41 7.20 0.62 -5.96
N LEU A 42 7.44 -0.18 -4.92
CA LEU A 42 7.57 -1.62 -5.04
C LEU A 42 6.22 -2.30 -4.78
N LEU A 43 5.84 -3.21 -5.67
CA LEU A 43 4.61 -3.98 -5.59
C LEU A 43 4.89 -5.40 -5.12
N ARG A 44 3.98 -5.93 -4.30
CA ARG A 44 3.93 -7.35 -3.97
C ARG A 44 2.57 -7.94 -4.35
N GLY A 45 2.57 -9.25 -4.62
CA GLY A 45 1.35 -10.03 -4.76
C GLY A 45 0.50 -9.98 -3.49
N GLY A 46 -0.83 -9.96 -3.66
CA GLY A 46 -1.76 -10.09 -2.56
C GLY A 46 -3.09 -9.41 -2.86
N ARG A 47 -4.12 -10.22 -3.09
CA ARG A 47 -5.48 -9.72 -3.34
C ARG A 47 -6.02 -9.01 -2.09
N THR A 48 -6.67 -7.87 -2.30
CA THR A 48 -7.52 -7.26 -1.27
C THR A 48 -8.95 -7.68 -1.55
N GLN A 49 -9.47 -8.62 -0.75
CA GLN A 49 -10.79 -9.25 -0.98
C GLN A 49 -11.92 -8.21 -1.04
N ASP A 50 -11.79 -7.12 -0.31
CA ASP A 50 -12.79 -6.04 -0.26
C ASP A 50 -12.92 -5.25 -1.58
N LEU A 51 -11.87 -5.21 -2.40
CA LEU A 51 -11.77 -4.31 -3.55
C LEU A 51 -11.67 -5.11 -4.85
N PRO A 52 -12.72 -5.14 -5.69
CA PRO A 52 -12.63 -5.81 -6.98
C PRO A 52 -11.56 -5.17 -7.87
N GLY A 53 -10.75 -6.00 -8.53
CA GLY A 53 -9.67 -5.53 -9.41
C GLY A 53 -8.36 -5.15 -8.71
N VAL A 54 -8.31 -5.05 -7.38
CA VAL A 54 -7.08 -4.73 -6.64
C VAL A 54 -6.37 -6.02 -6.20
N ARG A 55 -5.44 -6.48 -7.04
CA ARG A 55 -4.73 -7.76 -6.88
C ARG A 55 -3.35 -7.63 -6.22
N TYR A 56 -2.84 -6.40 -6.12
CA TYR A 56 -1.50 -6.12 -5.62
C TYR A 56 -1.54 -5.17 -4.43
N LYS A 57 -0.48 -5.23 -3.61
CA LYS A 57 -0.28 -4.34 -2.47
C LYS A 57 1.06 -3.66 -2.62
N ILE A 58 1.13 -2.38 -2.24
CA ILE A 58 2.39 -1.65 -2.22
C ILE A 58 3.17 -2.02 -0.95
N VAL A 59 4.47 -2.27 -1.10
CA VAL A 59 5.39 -2.61 -0.01
C VAL A 59 5.85 -1.34 0.68
N ARG A 60 5.51 -1.20 1.97
CA ARG A 60 5.90 -0.07 2.82
C ARG A 60 7.39 -0.11 3.17
N GLY A 61 8.03 1.05 3.22
CA GLY A 61 9.44 1.19 3.60
C GLY A 61 10.43 0.79 2.50
N ALA A 62 9.98 0.76 1.25
CA ALA A 62 10.78 0.44 0.07
C ALA A 62 10.62 1.54 -0.99
N LEU A 63 11.72 1.88 -1.67
CA LEU A 63 11.78 2.99 -2.63
C LEU A 63 11.24 4.29 -2.00
N ASP A 64 10.40 5.04 -2.71
CA ASP A 64 9.89 6.34 -2.24
C ASP A 64 8.75 6.20 -1.22
N PHE A 65 8.30 4.97 -0.94
CA PHE A 65 7.17 4.74 -0.04
C PHE A 65 7.61 4.63 1.42
N GLY A 66 7.36 5.69 2.18
CA GLY A 66 7.71 5.76 3.61
C GLY A 66 6.92 4.77 4.47
N GLY A 67 7.54 4.33 5.57
CA GLY A 67 6.90 3.46 6.57
C GLY A 67 5.74 4.14 7.31
N VAL A 68 4.91 3.35 8.01
CA VAL A 68 3.90 3.93 8.92
C VAL A 68 4.60 4.51 10.16
N PRO A 69 4.42 5.80 10.49
CA PRO A 69 4.99 6.38 11.70
C PRO A 69 4.36 5.78 12.96
N ASN A 70 5.10 5.76 14.07
CA ASN A 70 4.62 5.34 15.39
C ASN A 70 4.06 3.90 15.48
N ARG A 71 4.34 3.04 14.49
CA ARG A 71 3.87 1.65 14.50
C ARG A 71 4.74 0.77 15.40
N ARG A 72 4.22 0.40 16.57
CA ARG A 72 4.92 -0.47 17.54
C ARG A 72 4.82 -1.98 17.22
N VAL A 73 3.70 -2.42 16.64
CA VAL A 73 3.42 -3.84 16.35
C VAL A 73 3.38 -4.11 14.83
N SER A 74 3.85 -5.29 14.42
CA SER A 74 3.93 -5.72 13.01
C SER A 74 4.78 -4.78 12.14
N ARG A 75 5.82 -4.20 12.75
CA ARG A 75 6.71 -3.17 12.18
C ARG A 75 7.34 -3.57 10.83
N SER A 76 7.73 -4.83 10.69
CA SER A 76 8.33 -5.39 9.48
C SER A 76 7.40 -5.31 8.26
N LYS A 77 6.08 -5.46 8.45
CA LYS A 77 5.09 -5.40 7.36
C LYS A 77 4.82 -3.98 6.88
N TYR A 78 5.05 -2.99 7.74
CA TYR A 78 4.69 -1.59 7.51
C TYR A 78 5.90 -0.65 7.41
N GLY A 79 7.11 -1.21 7.26
CA GLY A 79 8.33 -0.42 7.05
C GLY A 79 8.74 0.43 8.24
N ALA A 80 8.32 0.08 9.46
CA ALA A 80 8.69 0.82 10.67
C ALA A 80 9.96 0.22 11.30
N LYS A 81 10.96 1.05 11.59
CA LYS A 81 12.19 0.63 12.27
C LYS A 81 11.93 0.38 13.76
N LYS A 82 12.80 -0.43 14.41
CA LYS A 82 12.75 -0.58 15.87
C LYS A 82 13.10 0.79 16.48
N PRO A 83 12.29 1.34 17.41
CA PRO A 83 12.71 2.49 18.17
C PRO A 83 14.01 2.14 18.92
N LYS A 84 14.97 3.08 18.93
CA LYS A 84 16.13 2.96 19.82
C LYS A 84 15.60 3.06 21.25
N SER A 85 16.01 2.11 22.09
CA SER A 85 15.67 2.13 23.51
C SER A 85 16.41 3.24 24.22
#